data_AF-A0A5N0T765-F1
#
_entry.id   AF-A0A5N0T765-F1
#
_cell.length_a   1.000
_cell.length_b   1.000
_cell.length_c   1.000
_cell.angle_alpha   90.00
_cell.angle_beta   90.00
_cell.angle_gamma   90.00
#
_symmetry.space_group_name_H-M   'P 1'
#
loop_
_entity.id
_entity.type
_entity.pdbx_description
1 polymer ?
#
loop_
_entity_poly.entity_id
_entity_poly.type
_entity_poly.pdbx_seq_one_letter_code
_entity_poly.pdbx_strand_id
1 'polypeptide(L)'
;MPGKTMKIGIISWQAYKARTIAIARGELEPRPTDPKVWMPSIETAAKVLSEQNIALLKTIKDRKPGSVTELAVLTNRAQGNVSRTLKTMCNYGIVRLEKTGGRSKQPIAMATEFQLELRSFTGDLP
;
A
#
# COMPACT_ATOMS: atom_id res chain seq x y z
N MET A 1 14.33 -12.97 -4.18
CA MET A 1 13.72 -11.91 -5.01
C MET A 1 14.06 -10.57 -4.38
N PRO A 2 14.79 -9.68 -5.08
CA PRO A 2 15.06 -8.32 -4.59
C PRO A 2 13.72 -7.61 -4.32
N GLY A 3 13.71 -6.72 -3.32
CA GLY A 3 12.50 -6.06 -2.84
C GLY A 3 11.80 -5.34 -3.98
N LYS A 4 10.54 -5.68 -4.25
CA LYS A 4 9.77 -5.01 -5.29
C LYS A 4 9.50 -3.57 -4.83
N THR A 5 10.14 -2.59 -5.49
CA THR A 5 9.84 -1.17 -5.27
C THR A 5 8.44 -0.86 -5.79
N MET A 6 7.57 -0.35 -4.92
CA MET A 6 6.20 0.02 -5.26
C MET A 6 6.10 1.51 -5.53
N LYS A 7 5.66 1.86 -6.74
CA LYS A 7 5.32 3.24 -7.11
C LYS A 7 3.93 3.60 -6.62
N ILE A 8 3.85 4.67 -5.82
CA ILE A 8 2.60 5.20 -5.28
C ILE A 8 2.44 6.63 -5.78
N GLY A 9 1.35 6.90 -6.49
CA GLY A 9 0.98 8.23 -6.94
C GLY A 9 0.12 8.92 -5.90
N ILE A 10 0.39 10.19 -5.64
CA ILE A 10 -0.44 11.01 -4.76
C ILE A 10 -1.29 11.93 -5.63
N ILE A 11 -2.62 11.80 -5.49
CA ILE A 11 -3.61 12.50 -6.32
C ILE A 11 -4.88 12.72 -5.51
N SER A 12 -5.53 13.88 -5.67
CA SER A 12 -6.81 14.14 -5.00
C SER A 12 -7.91 13.20 -5.49
N TRP A 13 -8.98 13.05 -4.69
CA TRP A 13 -10.13 12.24 -5.08
C TRP A 13 -10.77 12.71 -6.40
N GLN A 14 -10.93 14.02 -6.58
CA GLN A 14 -11.52 14.59 -7.79
C GLN A 14 -10.68 14.29 -9.02
N ALA A 15 -9.36 14.47 -8.92
CA ALA A 15 -8.45 14.18 -10.03
C ALA A 15 -8.35 12.68 -10.31
N TYR A 16 -8.39 11.82 -9.29
CA TYR A 16 -8.45 10.36 -9.47
C TYR A 16 -9.73 9.93 -10.20
N LYS A 17 -10.88 10.52 -9.82
CA LYS A 17 -12.16 10.27 -10.49
C LYS A 17 -12.12 10.71 -11.95
N ALA A 18 -11.64 11.92 -12.23
CA ALA A 18 -11.50 12.42 -13.60
C ALA A 18 -10.58 11.53 -14.44
N ARG A 19 -9.41 11.17 -13.90
CA ARG A 19 -8.47 10.23 -14.52
C ARG A 19 -9.15 8.90 -14.88
N THR A 20 -9.92 8.34 -13.96
CA THR A 20 -10.59 7.05 -14.16
C THR A 20 -11.65 7.13 -15.25
N ILE A 21 -12.40 8.23 -15.31
CA ILE A 21 -13.40 8.47 -16.37
C ILE A 21 -12.72 8.63 -17.74
N ALA A 22 -11.65 9.42 -17.83
CA ALA A 22 -10.89 9.61 -19.08
C ALA A 22 -10.31 8.29 -19.61
N ILE A 23 -9.81 7.42 -18.72
CA ILE A 23 -9.33 6.07 -19.09
C ILE A 23 -10.46 5.23 -19.66
N ALA A 24 -11.62 5.21 -19.00
CA ALA A 24 -12.78 4.46 -19.46
C ALA A 24 -13.31 4.95 -20.82
N ARG A 25 -13.13 6.25 -21.12
CA ARG A 25 -13.48 6.86 -22.41
C ARG A 25 -12.44 6.67 -23.51
N GLY A 26 -11.24 6.16 -23.18
CA GLY A 26 -10.13 6.07 -24.12
C GLY A 26 -9.40 7.39 -24.38
N GLU A 27 -9.75 8.46 -23.65
CA GLU A 27 -9.10 9.79 -23.72
C GLU A 27 -7.72 9.78 -23.03
N LEU A 28 -7.50 8.84 -22.12
CA LEU A 28 -6.24 8.67 -21.40
C LEU A 28 -5.81 7.20 -21.36
N GLU A 29 -4.65 6.89 -21.91
CA GLU A 29 -4.06 5.56 -21.82
C GLU A 29 -3.04 5.47 -20.65
N PRO A 30 -3.25 4.59 -19.65
CA PRO A 30 -2.30 4.41 -18.56
C PRO A 30 -0.97 3.86 -19.07
N ARG A 31 0.12 4.57 -18.76
CA ARG A 31 1.45 4.10 -19.16
C ARG A 31 1.92 2.96 -18.25
N PRO A 32 2.75 2.02 -18.75
CA PRO A 32 3.35 0.98 -17.91
C PRO A 32 4.14 1.51 -16.71
N THR A 33 4.66 2.73 -16.82
CA THR A 33 5.45 3.42 -15.79
C THR A 33 4.59 4.17 -14.76
N ASP A 34 3.29 4.34 -15.01
CA ASP A 34 2.39 5.04 -14.09
C ASP A 34 2.24 4.26 -12.77
N PRO A 35 2.02 4.97 -11.64
CA PRO A 35 1.66 4.34 -10.40
C PRO A 35 0.42 3.45 -10.54
N LYS A 36 0.50 2.25 -9.95
CA LYS A 36 -0.64 1.32 -9.86
C LYS A 36 -1.41 1.49 -8.56
N VAL A 37 -0.79 2.12 -7.57
CA VAL A 37 -1.38 2.45 -6.28
C VAL A 37 -1.50 3.97 -6.19
N TRP A 38 -2.69 4.45 -5.85
CA TRP A 38 -2.98 5.87 -5.73
C TRP A 38 -3.45 6.18 -4.31
N MET A 39 -2.87 7.23 -3.72
CA MET A 39 -3.23 7.71 -2.39
C MET A 39 -3.79 9.14 -2.48
N PRO A 40 -4.79 9.49 -1.65
CA PRO A 40 -5.50 10.76 -1.75
C PRO A 40 -4.65 11.97 -1.36
N SER A 41 -3.58 11.76 -0.58
CA SER A 41 -2.76 12.84 -0.04
C SER A 41 -1.40 12.36 0.48
N ILE A 42 -0.46 13.30 0.69
CA ILE A 42 0.84 13.03 1.32
C ILE A 42 0.66 12.53 2.75
N GLU A 43 -0.27 13.13 3.50
CA GLU A 43 -0.53 12.77 4.90
C GLU A 43 -0.97 11.31 5.00
N THR A 44 -1.79 10.86 4.04
CA THR A 44 -2.20 9.45 3.95
C THR A 44 -1.00 8.56 3.67
N ALA A 45 -0.13 8.95 2.73
CA ALA A 45 1.09 8.21 2.43
C ALA A 45 2.04 8.14 3.63
N ALA A 46 2.31 9.26 4.29
CA ALA A 46 3.16 9.34 5.48
C ALA A 46 2.63 8.50 6.65
N LYS A 47 1.31 8.46 6.84
CA LYS A 47 0.68 7.62 7.87
C LYS A 47 0.81 6.12 7.55
N VAL A 48 0.60 5.73 6.31
CA VAL A 48 0.68 4.31 5.89
C VAL A 48 2.13 3.84 5.86
N LEU A 49 3.04 4.65 5.35
CA LEU A 49 4.47 4.39 5.20
C LEU A 49 5.30 5.01 6.33
N SER A 50 4.73 5.15 7.52
CA SER A 50 5.48 5.63 8.67
C SER A 50 6.63 4.68 9.00
N GLU A 51 7.65 5.18 9.70
CA GLU A 51 8.83 4.39 10.07
C GLU A 51 8.45 3.08 10.79
N GLN A 52 7.52 3.13 11.73
CA GLN A 52 7.01 1.95 12.44
C GLN A 52 6.34 0.94 11.52
N ASN A 53 5.67 1.41 10.47
CA ASN A 53 4.99 0.57 9.49
C ASN A 53 5.96 0.00 8.45
N ILE A 54 7.00 0.75 8.08
CA ILE A 54 8.11 0.23 7.27
C ILE A 54 8.88 -0.86 8.04
N ALA A 55 9.15 -0.65 9.32
CA ALA A 55 9.74 -1.66 10.19
C ALA A 55 8.86 -2.92 10.28
N LEU A 56 7.54 -2.76 10.43
CA LEU A 56 6.58 -3.86 10.38
C LEU A 56 6.69 -4.66 9.07
N LEU A 57 6.76 -3.99 7.92
CA LEU A 57 6.90 -4.63 6.61
C LEU A 57 8.22 -5.40 6.46
N LYS A 58 9.33 -4.83 6.97
CA LYS A 58 10.62 -5.53 7.03
C LYS A 58 10.52 -6.80 7.88
N THR A 59 9.92 -6.72 9.07
CA THR A 59 9.70 -7.90 9.92
C THR A 59 8.86 -8.97 9.24
N ILE A 60 7.79 -8.60 8.50
CA ILE A 60 7.00 -9.55 7.71
C ILE A 60 7.87 -10.25 6.66
N LYS A 61 8.70 -9.50 5.93
CA LYS A 61 9.59 -10.05 4.89
C LYS A 61 10.64 -10.99 5.47
N ASP A 62 11.28 -10.59 6.57
CA ASP A 62 12.46 -11.27 7.10
C ASP A 62 12.08 -12.47 7.97
N ARG A 63 11.01 -12.36 8.76
CA ARG A 63 10.59 -13.39 9.72
C ARG A 63 9.43 -14.26 9.23
N LYS A 64 8.71 -13.83 8.20
CA LYS A 64 7.58 -14.57 7.60
C LYS A 64 6.61 -15.16 8.65
N PRO A 65 6.08 -14.33 9.57
CA PRO A 65 5.21 -14.84 10.63
C PRO A 65 3.99 -15.55 10.04
N GLY A 66 3.60 -16.68 10.60
CA GLY A 66 2.46 -17.49 10.18
C GLY A 66 1.10 -16.90 10.58
N SER A 67 1.09 -15.82 11.37
CA SER A 67 -0.14 -15.17 11.80
C SER A 67 0.03 -13.68 12.13
N VAL A 68 -1.10 -12.95 12.17
CA VAL A 68 -1.15 -11.57 12.69
C VAL A 68 -0.78 -11.50 14.18
N THR A 69 -1.15 -12.52 14.96
CA THR A 69 -0.81 -12.61 16.39
C THR A 69 0.69 -12.71 16.59
N GLU A 70 1.34 -13.60 15.84
CA GLU A 70 2.80 -13.76 15.88
C GLU A 70 3.52 -12.47 15.45
N LEU A 71 3.05 -11.82 14.38
CA LEU A 71 3.62 -10.53 13.95
C LEU A 71 3.49 -9.45 15.04
N ALA A 72 2.38 -9.43 15.78
CA ALA A 72 2.17 -8.49 16.87
C ALA A 72 3.18 -8.71 18.01
N VAL A 73 3.46 -9.97 18.35
CA VAL A 73 4.50 -10.35 19.33
C VAL A 73 5.88 -9.95 18.83
N LEU A 74 6.24 -10.30 17.58
CA LEU A 74 7.55 -10.00 17.00
C LEU A 74 7.85 -8.51 16.92
N THR A 75 6.81 -7.67 16.76
CA THR A 75 6.96 -6.22 16.68
C THR A 75 6.69 -5.49 17.99
N ASN A 76 6.36 -6.21 19.06
CA ASN A 76 5.95 -5.65 20.35
C ASN A 76 4.84 -4.60 20.20
N ARG A 77 3.81 -4.91 19.39
CA ARG A 77 2.67 -4.02 19.13
C ARG A 77 1.38 -4.70 19.53
N ALA A 78 0.40 -3.91 19.98
CA ALA A 78 -0.95 -4.42 20.23
C ALA A 78 -1.54 -5.03 18.94
N GLN A 79 -2.06 -6.26 19.03
CA GLN A 79 -2.60 -7.01 17.88
C GLN A 79 -3.72 -6.25 17.14
N GLY A 80 -4.56 -5.51 17.86
CA GLY A 80 -5.61 -4.67 17.27
C GLY A 80 -5.06 -3.55 16.38
N ASN A 81 -3.92 -2.96 16.76
CA ASN A 81 -3.25 -1.93 15.96
C ASN A 81 -2.60 -2.54 14.72
N VAL A 82 -1.92 -3.68 14.87
CA VAL A 82 -1.33 -4.41 13.74
C VAL A 82 -2.42 -4.81 12.75
N SER A 83 -3.54 -5.36 13.23
CA SER A 83 -4.67 -5.75 12.38
C SER A 83 -5.23 -4.58 11.57
N ARG A 84 -5.42 -3.41 12.19
CA ARG A 84 -5.88 -2.19 11.49
C ARG A 84 -4.86 -1.72 10.45
N THR A 85 -3.57 -1.69 10.79
CA THR A 85 -2.51 -1.35 9.83
C THR A 85 -2.48 -2.31 8.65
N LEU A 86 -2.50 -3.62 8.89
CA LEU A 86 -2.50 -4.63 7.82
C LEU A 86 -3.73 -4.50 6.93
N LYS A 87 -4.91 -4.22 7.50
CA LYS A 87 -6.13 -3.99 6.72
C LYS A 87 -5.96 -2.79 5.77
N THR A 88 -5.45 -1.66 6.26
CA THR A 88 -5.17 -0.49 5.42
C THR A 88 -4.16 -0.82 4.33
N MET A 89 -3.07 -1.52 4.67
CA MET A 89 -2.06 -1.93 3.70
C MET A 89 -2.57 -2.93 2.67
N CYS A 90 -3.52 -3.80 3.02
CA CYS A 90 -4.20 -4.69 2.08
C CYS A 90 -5.01 -3.91 1.05
N ASN A 91 -5.72 -2.86 1.49
CA ASN A 91 -6.50 -2.01 0.57
C ASN A 91 -5.62 -1.33 -0.48
N TYR A 92 -4.37 -1.02 -0.15
CA TYR A 92 -3.38 -0.47 -1.09
C TYR A 92 -2.53 -1.54 -1.78
N GLY A 93 -2.77 -2.83 -1.52
CA GLY A 93 -1.98 -3.93 -2.08
C GLY A 93 -0.53 -4.02 -1.59
N ILE A 94 -0.18 -3.28 -0.53
CA ILE A 94 1.16 -3.28 0.10
C ILE A 94 1.39 -4.61 0.84
N VAL A 95 0.33 -5.16 1.42
CA VAL A 95 0.31 -6.45 2.11
C VAL A 95 -0.78 -7.33 1.53
N ARG A 96 -0.55 -8.64 1.54
CA ARG A 96 -1.56 -9.66 1.32
C ARG A 96 -1.76 -10.47 2.60
N LEU A 97 -3.01 -10.88 2.86
CA LEU A 97 -3.33 -11.81 3.94
C LEU A 97 -3.78 -13.13 3.32
N GLU A 98 -2.99 -14.18 3.49
CA GLU A 98 -3.32 -15.52 3.00
C GLU A 98 -3.93 -16.37 4.11
N LYS A 99 -4.95 -17.17 3.78
CA LYS A 99 -5.57 -18.07 4.76
C LYS A 99 -4.67 -19.28 4.95
N THR A 100 -4.32 -19.59 6.20
CA THR A 100 -3.51 -20.76 6.54
C THR A 100 -4.39 -21.85 7.15
N GLY A 101 -5.19 -22.54 6.32
CA GLY A 101 -5.98 -23.75 6.66
C GLY A 101 -7.08 -23.62 7.74
N GLY A 102 -6.92 -22.72 8.72
CA GLY A 102 -7.82 -22.42 9.82
C GLY A 102 -8.16 -20.93 9.89
N ARG A 103 -8.44 -20.41 11.11
CA ARG A 103 -8.84 -19.00 11.31
C ARG A 103 -7.70 -17.99 11.20
N SER A 104 -6.45 -18.45 11.17
CA SER A 104 -5.28 -17.59 11.07
C SER A 104 -5.10 -17.05 9.65
N LYS A 105 -4.49 -15.86 9.56
CA LYS A 105 -4.09 -15.24 8.31
C LYS A 105 -2.61 -14.89 8.36
N GLN A 106 -1.86 -15.39 7.39
CA GLN A 106 -0.45 -15.09 7.22
C GLN A 106 -0.30 -13.77 6.46
N PRO A 107 0.37 -12.76 7.03
CA PRO A 107 0.70 -11.54 6.31
C PRO A 107 1.92 -11.74 5.40
N ILE A 108 1.82 -11.24 4.18
CA ILE A 108 2.88 -11.25 3.17
C ILE A 108 3.10 -9.81 2.69
N ALA A 109 4.32 -9.31 2.85
CA ALA A 109 4.71 -8.00 2.34
C ALA A 109 4.94 -8.08 0.82
N MET A 110 4.16 -7.31 0.06
CA MET A 110 4.26 -7.25 -1.40
C MET A 110 5.34 -6.27 -1.86
N ALA A 111 5.70 -5.31 -1.00
CA ALA A 111 6.75 -4.33 -1.21
C ALA A 111 7.38 -3.93 0.13
N THR A 112 8.68 -3.64 0.11
CA THR A 112 9.43 -3.08 1.25
C THR A 112 10.13 -1.77 0.91
N GLU A 113 10.03 -1.33 -0.34
CA GLU A 113 10.61 -0.11 -0.88
C GLU A 113 9.52 0.63 -1.64
N PHE A 114 9.52 1.95 -1.55
CA PHE A 114 8.44 2.78 -2.07
C PHE A 114 9.01 3.99 -2.79
N GLN A 115 8.41 4.32 -3.93
CA GLN A 115 8.65 5.57 -4.64
C GLN A 115 7.35 6.37 -4.63
N LEU A 116 7.40 7.57 -4.06
CA LEU A 116 6.27 8.50 -4.06
C LEU A 116 6.39 9.44 -5.26
N GLU A 117 5.35 9.48 -6.08
CA GLU A 117 5.22 10.45 -7.17
C GLU A 117 4.11 11.43 -6.82
N LEU A 118 4.48 12.69 -6.59
CA LEU A 118 3.54 13.79 -6.40
C LEU A 118 3.17 14.38 -7.76
N ARG A 119 1.89 14.34 -8.11
CA ARG A 119 1.37 15.03 -9.30
C ARG A 119 0.48 16.17 -8.84
N SER A 120 1.02 17.38 -8.85
CA SER A 120 0.20 18.59 -8.72
C SER A 120 -0.56 18.80 -10.02
N PHE A 121 -1.86 18.53 -10.02
CA PHE A 121 -2.76 19.02 -11.05
C PHE A 121 -3.07 20.49 -10.75
N THR A 122 -2.13 21.37 -11.07
CA THR A 122 -2.44 22.78 -11.35
C THR A 122 -2.62 22.89 -12.85
N GLY A 123 -3.88 22.97 -13.31
CA GLY A 123 -4.24 23.21 -14.71
C GLY A 123 -4.71 21.95 -15.45
N ASP A 124 -6.01 21.97 -15.75
CA ASP A 124 -6.71 21.39 -16.90
C ASP A 124 -6.41 19.94 -17.31
N LEU A 125 -7.44 19.08 -17.17
CA LEU A 125 -7.58 17.97 -18.10
C LEU A 125 -7.71 18.56 -19.53
N PRO A 126 -7.10 17.93 -20.55
CA PRO A 126 -7.43 18.26 -21.93
C PRO A 126 -8.93 18.10 -22.21
#